data_AF-A0A7R6W6A4-F1
#
_entry.id   AF-A0A7R6W6A4-F1
#
_cell.length_a   1.000
_cell.length_b   1.000
_cell.length_c   1.000
_cell.angle_alpha   90.00
_cell.angle_beta   90.00
_cell.angle_gamma   90.00
#
_symmetry.space_group_name_H-M   'P 1'
#
loop_
_entity.id
_entity.type
_entity.pdbx_description
1 polymer ?
#
loop_
_entity_poly.entity_id
_entity_poly.type
_entity_poly.pdbx_seq_one_letter_code
_entity_poly.pdbx_strand_id
1 'polypeptide(L)'
;MIAAAPQPSLDNSLERRLFTRRSDLTEAIRLTIANTALNAILNRRWGAITDISKAYGISRTFVYSLANELKQLGQFLFKDKTNDPQALTRERKRSIEMMLSIRLEGCSSIGHVSTVMKRQACDLSSIGSISQTLSRIGGILPMTIDAQQTLQYLVFASDEIFSKTTPVLVTVDPCSSAILRIELSETRHADDWKNHFECLMDNGMEAIYLVSDDGIGLRAGHGAALSHTVRQSDTYHAVAHTLGSWVERFEKTAYKAIKERV
;
A
#
# COMPACT_ATOMS: atom_id res chain seq x y z
N MET A 1 30.07 -16.78 -33.88
CA MET A 1 30.66 -16.05 -32.74
C MET A 1 30.39 -14.57 -32.93
N ILE A 2 29.35 -14.05 -32.29
CA ILE A 2 29.03 -12.62 -32.24
C ILE A 2 29.24 -12.22 -30.79
N ALA A 3 30.19 -11.32 -30.55
CA ALA A 3 30.49 -10.82 -29.21
C ALA A 3 29.30 -10.00 -28.69
N ALA A 4 28.74 -10.39 -27.56
CA ALA A 4 27.72 -9.63 -26.86
C ALA A 4 28.33 -8.31 -26.34
N ALA A 5 27.68 -7.20 -26.64
CA ALA A 5 28.02 -5.90 -26.06
C ALA A 5 27.94 -5.97 -24.52
N PRO A 6 28.81 -5.26 -23.78
CA PRO A 6 28.77 -5.27 -22.33
C PRO A 6 27.45 -4.67 -21.84
N GLN A 7 26.70 -5.47 -21.08
CA GLN A 7 25.50 -5.02 -20.37
C GLN A 7 25.89 -3.90 -19.39
N PRO A 8 25.16 -2.77 -19.36
CA PRO A 8 25.41 -1.74 -18.37
C PRO A 8 25.11 -2.30 -16.98
N SER A 9 26.07 -2.14 -16.06
CA SER A 9 25.93 -2.54 -14.66
C SER A 9 24.71 -1.86 -14.02
N LEU A 10 23.94 -2.64 -13.25
CA LEU A 10 22.74 -2.27 -12.47
C LEU A 10 22.87 -0.99 -11.61
N ASP A 11 24.11 -0.54 -11.36
CA ASP A 11 24.44 0.52 -10.42
C ASP A 11 24.19 1.94 -10.98
N ASN A 12 24.25 2.14 -12.30
CA ASN A 12 24.19 3.48 -12.88
C ASN A 12 22.78 4.01 -13.19
N SER A 13 21.73 3.18 -13.05
CA SER A 13 20.34 3.57 -13.39
C SER A 13 19.45 3.91 -12.21
N LEU A 14 19.98 3.96 -10.97
CA LEU A 14 19.17 4.01 -9.74
C LEU A 14 19.33 5.25 -8.84
N GLU A 15 20.10 6.26 -9.22
CA GLU A 15 20.03 7.56 -8.53
C GLU A 15 18.90 8.42 -9.08
N ARG A 16 17.65 8.01 -8.84
CA ARG A 16 16.51 8.94 -8.96
C ARG A 16 16.68 9.99 -7.86
N ARG A 17 17.31 11.12 -8.20
CA ARG A 17 17.58 12.21 -7.25
C ARG A 17 16.24 12.70 -6.67
N LEU A 18 16.02 12.40 -5.38
CA LEU A 18 14.80 12.76 -4.64
C LEU A 18 14.57 14.28 -4.54
N PHE A 19 15.61 15.10 -4.74
CA PHE A 19 15.56 16.54 -4.58
C PHE A 19 16.36 17.27 -5.67
N THR A 20 15.82 18.40 -6.14
CA THR A 20 16.50 19.31 -7.07
C THR A 20 17.74 19.92 -6.43
N ARG A 21 18.90 19.83 -7.10
CA ARG A 21 20.13 20.45 -6.62
C ARG A 21 20.05 21.98 -6.75
N ARG A 22 20.23 22.66 -5.62
CA ARG A 22 20.38 24.10 -5.50
C ARG A 22 21.86 24.44 -5.36
N SER A 23 22.37 25.34 -6.21
CA SER A 23 23.78 25.77 -6.21
C SER A 23 24.15 26.59 -4.97
N ASP A 24 23.18 27.30 -4.40
CA ASP A 24 23.32 28.08 -3.17
C ASP A 24 23.42 27.21 -1.91
N LEU A 25 22.97 25.94 -1.97
CA LEU A 25 23.10 24.97 -0.89
C LEU A 25 24.39 24.14 -1.06
N THR A 26 25.52 24.77 -0.72
CA THR A 26 26.85 24.13 -0.72
C THR A 26 26.91 22.93 0.24
N GLU A 27 27.93 22.08 0.08
CA GLU A 27 28.14 20.92 0.96
C GLU A 27 28.25 21.32 2.44
N ALA A 28 28.97 22.42 2.73
CA ALA A 28 29.09 22.97 4.08
C ALA A 28 27.75 23.41 4.67
N ILE A 29 26.87 24.03 3.86
CA ILE A 29 25.53 24.44 4.31
C ILE A 29 24.67 23.22 4.57
N ARG A 30 24.70 22.20 3.70
CA ARG A 30 23.97 20.94 3.90
C ARG A 30 24.42 20.23 5.17
N LEU A 31 25.72 20.17 5.43
CA LEU A 31 26.27 19.61 6.66
C LEU A 31 25.82 20.39 7.89
N THR A 32 25.81 21.73 7.81
CA THR A 32 25.31 22.60 8.90
C THR A 32 23.83 22.37 9.18
N ILE A 33 23.01 22.27 8.14
CA ILE A 33 21.58 21.93 8.23
C ILE A 33 21.41 20.56 8.87
N ALA A 34 22.14 19.54 8.38
CA ALA A 34 22.08 18.18 8.89
C ALA A 34 22.43 18.13 10.39
N ASN A 35 23.52 18.78 10.80
CA ASN A 35 23.99 18.80 12.19
C ASN A 35 23.01 19.53 13.10
N THR A 36 22.51 20.69 12.68
CA THR A 36 21.55 21.49 13.47
C THR A 36 20.23 20.75 13.63
N ALA A 37 19.73 20.13 12.55
CA ALA A 37 18.53 19.33 12.56
C ALA A 37 18.70 18.07 13.42
N LEU A 38 19.83 17.36 13.31
CA LEU A 38 20.11 16.18 14.12
C LEU A 38 20.17 16.52 15.61
N ASN A 39 20.86 17.61 15.98
CA ASN A 39 20.88 18.10 17.35
C ASN A 39 19.48 18.45 17.86
N ALA A 40 18.65 19.11 17.05
CA ALA A 40 17.28 19.42 17.42
C ALA A 40 16.43 18.15 17.63
N ILE A 41 16.60 17.14 16.78
CA ILE A 41 15.91 15.85 16.89
C ILE A 41 16.32 15.11 18.17
N LEU A 42 17.62 15.03 18.45
CA LEU A 42 18.15 14.35 19.64
C LEU A 42 17.67 15.02 20.93
N ASN A 43 17.62 16.36 20.96
CA ASN A 43 17.16 17.14 22.10
C ASN A 43 15.64 17.36 22.12
N ARG A 44 14.88 16.72 21.22
CA ARG A 44 13.41 16.82 21.11
C ARG A 44 12.89 18.27 21.03
N ARG A 45 13.64 19.17 20.38
CA ARG A 45 13.26 20.58 20.24
C ARG A 45 12.16 20.74 19.19
N TRP A 46 10.95 21.09 19.65
CA TRP A 46 9.81 21.31 18.78
C TRP A 46 9.98 22.59 17.94
N GLY A 47 9.42 22.62 16.73
CA GLY A 47 9.48 23.77 15.82
C GLY A 47 10.79 23.91 15.01
N ALA A 48 11.91 23.41 15.52
CA ALA A 48 13.24 23.62 14.93
C ALA A 48 13.35 23.19 13.45
N ILE A 49 12.77 22.05 13.07
CA ILE A 49 12.79 21.59 11.66
C ILE A 49 12.00 22.53 10.75
N THR A 50 10.89 23.09 11.27
CA THR A 50 10.09 24.08 10.54
C THR A 50 10.86 25.39 10.39
N ASP A 51 11.59 25.81 11.42
CA ASP A 51 12.39 27.03 11.39
C ASP A 51 13.55 26.91 10.39
N ILE A 52 14.27 25.78 10.40
CA ILE A 52 15.32 25.46 9.43
C ILE A 52 14.76 25.44 8.00
N SER A 53 13.61 24.78 7.81
CA SER A 53 12.92 24.71 6.51
C SER A 53 12.59 26.10 5.97
N LYS A 54 12.11 27.01 6.83
CA LYS A 54 11.83 28.39 6.46
C LYS A 54 13.10 29.20 6.19
N ALA A 55 14.10 29.11 7.06
CA ALA A 55 15.34 29.91 6.96
C ALA A 55 16.11 29.66 5.65
N TYR A 56 16.14 28.41 5.18
CA TYR A 56 16.84 28.04 3.94
C TYR A 56 15.91 27.90 2.71
N GLY A 57 14.60 28.10 2.89
CA GLY A 57 13.61 27.93 1.83
C GLY A 57 13.58 26.52 1.24
N ILE A 58 13.68 25.49 2.09
CA ILE A 58 13.75 24.08 1.70
C ILE A 58 12.59 23.28 2.31
N SER A 59 12.27 22.11 1.75
CA SER A 59 11.22 21.26 2.31
C SER A 59 11.67 20.61 3.64
N ARG A 60 10.73 20.43 4.58
CA ARG A 60 10.99 19.67 5.82
C ARG A 60 11.50 18.26 5.54
N THR A 61 11.01 17.63 4.47
CA THR A 61 11.45 16.30 4.02
C THR A 61 12.93 16.29 3.67
N PHE A 62 13.43 17.33 3.00
CA PHE A 62 14.85 17.47 2.69
C PHE A 62 15.69 17.63 3.97
N VAL A 63 15.23 18.44 4.93
CA VAL A 63 15.90 18.58 6.25
C VAL A 63 16.00 17.23 6.97
N TYR A 64 14.90 16.47 7.02
CA TYR A 64 14.90 15.13 7.61
C TYR A 64 15.84 14.18 6.87
N SER A 65 15.92 14.26 5.54
CA SER A 65 16.82 13.40 4.75
C SER A 65 18.30 13.65 5.10
N LEU A 66 18.71 14.92 5.17
CA LEU A 66 20.08 15.31 5.53
C LEU A 66 20.44 14.90 6.96
N ALA A 67 19.54 15.15 7.92
CA ALA A 67 19.75 14.76 9.31
C ALA A 67 19.87 13.23 9.46
N ASN A 68 19.07 12.49 8.70
CA ASN A 68 19.10 11.02 8.71
C ASN A 68 20.37 10.48 8.05
N GLU A 69 20.85 11.08 6.96
CA GLU A 69 22.11 10.72 6.31
C GLU A 69 23.30 10.93 7.25
N LEU A 70 23.39 12.11 7.89
CA LEU A 70 24.41 12.38 8.90
C LEU A 70 24.31 11.42 10.08
N LYS A 71 23.09 11.10 10.54
CA LYS A 71 22.88 10.11 11.61
C LYS A 71 23.39 8.73 11.23
N GLN A 72 23.13 8.27 10.00
CA GLN A 72 23.59 6.96 9.53
C GLN A 72 25.12 6.91 9.42
N LEU A 73 25.73 7.93 8.84
CA LEU A 73 27.19 8.06 8.78
C LEU A 73 27.81 8.11 10.18
N GLY A 74 27.26 8.93 11.08
CA GLY A 74 27.69 9.01 12.47
C GLY A 74 27.53 7.68 13.19
N GLN A 75 26.39 6.99 13.03
CA GLN A 75 26.17 5.66 13.61
C GLN A 75 27.13 4.61 13.06
N PHE A 76 27.56 4.72 11.79
CA PHE A 76 28.58 3.84 11.21
C PHE A 76 29.97 4.13 11.79
N LEU A 77 30.36 5.42 11.84
CA LEU A 77 31.68 5.86 12.30
C LEU A 77 31.88 5.69 13.82
N PHE A 78 30.84 5.99 14.60
CA PHE A 78 30.86 5.91 16.07
C PHE A 78 30.24 4.61 16.59
N LYS A 79 30.03 3.60 15.72
CA LYS A 79 29.58 2.29 16.18
C LYS A 79 30.66 1.69 17.06
N ASP A 80 30.38 1.50 18.34
CA ASP A 80 31.20 0.60 19.15
C ASP A 80 31.23 -0.76 18.45
N LYS A 81 32.42 -1.31 18.23
CA LYS A 81 32.64 -2.62 17.59
C LYS A 81 31.98 -3.79 18.36
N THR A 82 31.32 -3.50 19.48
CA THR A 82 30.62 -4.45 20.34
C THR A 82 29.19 -4.76 19.88
N ASN A 83 28.56 -3.92 19.04
CA ASN A 83 27.20 -4.17 18.56
C ASN A 83 27.20 -5.09 17.32
N ASP A 84 27.06 -6.38 17.59
CA ASP A 84 26.82 -7.45 16.62
C ASP A 84 25.80 -7.00 15.54
N PRO A 85 26.20 -6.92 14.25
CA PRO A 85 25.29 -6.62 13.15
C PRO A 85 24.03 -7.49 13.14
N GLN A 86 24.10 -8.74 13.61
CA GLN A 86 22.95 -9.62 13.68
C GLN A 86 21.96 -9.20 14.79
N ALA A 87 22.43 -8.59 15.87
CA ALA A 87 21.56 -8.05 16.93
C ALA A 87 20.70 -6.88 16.39
N LEU A 88 21.31 -5.94 15.67
CA LEU A 88 20.61 -4.81 15.04
C LEU A 88 19.58 -5.27 13.99
N THR A 89 19.91 -6.29 13.18
CA THR A 89 18.96 -6.87 12.23
C THR A 89 17.78 -7.53 12.95
N ARG A 90 18.03 -8.23 14.08
CA ARG A 90 16.96 -8.82 14.91
C ARG A 90 16.04 -7.76 15.51
N GLU A 91 16.58 -6.67 16.04
CA GLU A 91 15.77 -5.58 16.60
C GLU A 91 14.89 -4.92 15.56
N ARG A 92 15.45 -4.60 14.38
CA ARG A 92 14.66 -4.04 13.27
C ARG A 92 13.58 -5.00 12.79
N LYS A 93 13.89 -6.30 12.68
CA LYS A 93 12.90 -7.33 12.34
C LYS A 93 11.75 -7.34 13.35
N ARG A 94 12.06 -7.36 14.64
CA ARG A 94 11.07 -7.30 15.73
C ARG A 94 10.20 -6.04 15.65
N SER A 95 10.78 -4.89 15.34
CA SER A 95 10.03 -3.64 15.16
C SER A 95 9.06 -3.72 13.97
N ILE A 96 9.47 -4.33 12.86
CA ILE A 96 8.60 -4.50 11.69
C ILE A 96 7.49 -5.51 11.97
N GLU A 97 7.79 -6.63 12.64
CA GLU A 97 6.78 -7.62 13.06
C GLU A 97 5.73 -6.97 13.97
N MET A 98 6.17 -6.24 15.01
CA MET A 98 5.28 -5.50 15.91
C MET A 98 4.42 -4.48 15.12
N MET A 99 5.03 -3.74 14.19
CA MET A 99 4.33 -2.77 13.36
C MET A 99 3.23 -3.41 12.53
N LEU A 100 3.52 -4.55 11.89
CA LEU A 100 2.59 -5.29 11.05
C LEU A 100 1.47 -5.91 11.88
N SER A 101 1.76 -6.59 12.99
CA SER A 101 0.72 -7.20 13.83
C SER A 101 -0.25 -6.15 14.38
N ILE A 102 0.25 -5.02 14.89
CA ILE A 102 -0.63 -3.96 15.41
C ILE A 102 -1.45 -3.33 14.27
N ARG A 103 -0.88 -3.17 13.08
CA ARG A 103 -1.56 -2.52 11.95
C ARG A 103 -2.60 -3.42 11.29
N LEU A 104 -2.25 -4.68 11.03
CA LEU A 104 -3.04 -5.61 10.23
C LEU A 104 -3.99 -6.45 11.09
N GLU A 105 -3.51 -6.99 12.20
CA GLU A 105 -4.35 -7.79 13.12
C GLU A 105 -5.07 -6.88 14.11
N GLY A 106 -4.36 -5.87 14.65
CA GLY A 106 -4.92 -4.91 15.61
C GLY A 106 -5.70 -3.76 14.98
N CYS A 107 -5.84 -3.71 13.65
CA CYS A 107 -6.56 -2.67 12.88
C CYS A 107 -6.29 -1.23 13.32
N SER A 108 -5.10 -0.96 13.86
CA SER A 108 -4.83 0.29 14.58
C SER A 108 -4.33 1.40 13.66
N SER A 109 -4.66 2.65 13.99
CA SER A 109 -4.14 3.83 13.28
C SER A 109 -2.61 3.92 13.40
N ILE A 110 -1.95 4.59 12.44
CA ILE A 110 -0.49 4.81 12.48
C ILE A 110 -0.06 5.51 13.79
N GLY A 111 -0.89 6.43 14.30
CA GLY A 111 -0.65 7.10 15.58
C GLY A 111 -0.65 6.13 16.77
N HIS A 112 -1.62 5.21 16.81
CA HIS A 112 -1.69 4.18 17.85
C HIS A 112 -0.54 3.18 17.74
N VAL A 113 -0.18 2.75 16.53
CA VAL A 113 1.01 1.90 16.29
C VAL A 113 2.26 2.59 16.86
N SER A 114 2.49 3.87 16.55
CA SER A 114 3.60 4.66 17.10
C SER A 114 3.59 4.69 18.63
N THR A 115 2.42 4.90 19.24
CA THR A 115 2.28 4.94 20.71
C THR A 115 2.67 3.61 21.35
N VAL A 116 2.17 2.49 20.82
CA VAL A 116 2.49 1.15 21.36
C VAL A 116 3.97 0.82 21.15
N MET A 117 4.50 1.04 19.95
CA MET A 117 5.90 0.78 19.64
C MET A 117 6.86 1.62 20.52
N LYS A 118 6.53 2.88 20.82
CA LYS A 118 7.32 3.70 21.76
C LYS A 118 7.32 3.16 23.17
N ARG A 119 6.17 2.68 23.67
CA ARG A 119 6.08 2.06 25.01
C ARG A 119 6.91 0.79 25.12
N GLN A 120 7.05 0.07 24.00
CA GLN A 120 7.85 -1.15 23.89
C GLN A 120 9.31 -0.87 23.51
N ALA A 121 9.74 0.39 23.51
CA ALA A 121 11.09 0.82 23.11
C ALA A 121 11.54 0.27 21.74
N CYS A 122 10.59 0.07 20.81
CA CYS A 122 10.91 -0.40 19.47
C CYS A 122 11.58 0.69 18.63
N ASP A 123 12.55 0.27 17.81
CA ASP A 123 13.04 1.04 16.68
C ASP A 123 11.92 1.34 15.68
N LEU A 124 12.11 2.36 14.83
CA LEU A 124 11.15 2.76 13.79
C LEU A 124 9.76 3.17 14.33
N SER A 125 9.65 3.48 15.62
CA SER A 125 8.38 3.81 16.30
C SER A 125 7.81 5.20 16.00
N SER A 126 8.44 5.98 15.12
CA SER A 126 7.91 7.28 14.71
C SER A 126 6.81 7.11 13.67
N ILE A 127 5.81 8.01 13.66
CA ILE A 127 4.72 8.01 12.67
C ILE A 127 5.28 8.00 11.24
N GLY A 128 6.31 8.82 10.97
CA GLY A 128 6.94 8.89 9.66
C GLY A 128 7.64 7.59 9.26
N SER A 129 8.39 6.99 10.20
CA SER A 129 9.05 5.70 9.98
C SER A 129 8.06 4.58 9.71
N ILE A 130 6.97 4.51 10.49
CA ILE A 130 5.89 3.53 10.29
C ILE A 130 5.26 3.70 8.92
N SER A 131 4.83 4.92 8.58
CA SER A 131 4.21 5.23 7.29
C SER A 131 5.10 4.82 6.13
N GLN A 132 6.37 5.26 6.15
CA GLN A 132 7.33 4.95 5.08
C GLN A 132 7.62 3.45 4.99
N THR A 133 7.72 2.75 6.12
CA THR A 133 7.97 1.30 6.16
C THR A 133 6.79 0.55 5.57
N LEU A 134 5.56 0.86 5.98
CA LEU A 134 4.35 0.24 5.46
C LEU A 134 4.18 0.53 3.96
N SER A 135 4.40 1.76 3.50
CA SER A 135 4.37 2.09 2.07
C SER A 135 5.42 1.32 1.27
N ARG A 136 6.63 1.15 1.83
CA ARG A 136 7.68 0.37 1.18
C ARG A 136 7.32 -1.10 1.08
N ILE A 137 6.80 -1.69 2.17
CA ILE A 137 6.35 -3.08 2.19
C ILE A 137 5.21 -3.27 1.19
N GLY A 138 4.18 -2.41 1.23
CA GLY A 138 3.08 -2.49 0.27
C GLY A 138 3.51 -2.35 -1.18
N GLY A 139 4.49 -1.48 -1.46
CA GLY A 139 5.00 -1.25 -2.83
C GLY A 139 5.86 -2.39 -3.41
N ILE A 140 6.31 -3.36 -2.60
CA ILE A 140 7.05 -4.53 -3.08
C ILE A 140 6.19 -5.80 -3.15
N LEU A 141 4.97 -5.76 -2.60
CA LEU A 141 4.07 -6.90 -2.67
C LEU A 141 3.47 -6.98 -4.08
N PRO A 142 3.42 -8.19 -4.68
CA PRO A 142 2.75 -8.37 -5.95
C PRO A 142 1.24 -8.15 -5.77
N MET A 143 0.59 -7.67 -6.82
CA MET A 143 -0.87 -7.49 -6.85
C MET A 143 -1.63 -8.79 -7.13
N THR A 144 -0.91 -9.84 -7.56
CA THR A 144 -1.45 -11.14 -7.93
C THR A 144 -0.67 -12.23 -7.20
N ILE A 145 -1.38 -13.24 -6.71
CA ILE A 145 -0.75 -14.41 -6.10
C ILE A 145 -0.02 -15.21 -7.18
N ASP A 146 1.20 -15.62 -6.89
CA ASP A 146 2.01 -16.43 -7.80
C ASP A 146 1.64 -17.92 -7.62
N ALA A 147 0.91 -18.49 -8.57
CA ALA A 147 0.69 -19.92 -8.62
C ALA A 147 1.96 -20.60 -9.13
N GLN A 148 2.86 -20.94 -8.21
CA GLN A 148 4.18 -21.54 -8.41
C GLN A 148 4.21 -22.68 -9.46
N GLN A 149 4.28 -22.31 -10.74
CA GLN A 149 4.37 -23.17 -11.92
C GLN A 149 3.27 -24.25 -12.08
N THR A 150 2.22 -24.21 -11.25
CA THR A 150 1.14 -25.20 -11.28
C THR A 150 -0.16 -24.50 -11.61
N LEU A 151 -0.80 -24.93 -12.69
CA LEU A 151 -2.11 -24.45 -13.09
C LEU A 151 -3.13 -24.76 -11.99
N GLN A 152 -3.80 -23.74 -11.48
CA GLN A 152 -4.84 -23.86 -10.46
C GLN A 152 -6.20 -23.56 -11.06
N TYR A 153 -7.15 -24.48 -10.83
CA TYR A 153 -8.54 -24.31 -11.23
C TYR A 153 -9.34 -23.87 -10.02
N LEU A 154 -9.86 -22.63 -10.05
CA LEU A 154 -10.47 -21.98 -8.89
C LEU A 154 -11.85 -21.43 -9.24
N VAL A 155 -12.70 -21.30 -8.21
CA VAL A 155 -13.88 -20.46 -8.30
C VAL A 155 -13.43 -19.03 -8.08
N PHE A 156 -13.78 -18.14 -8.99
CA PHE A 156 -13.55 -16.71 -8.81
C PHE A 156 -14.77 -16.09 -8.15
N ALA A 157 -14.56 -15.36 -7.06
CA ALA A 157 -15.51 -14.39 -6.56
C ALA A 157 -14.93 -12.99 -6.79
N SER A 158 -15.55 -12.22 -7.66
CA SER A 158 -15.03 -10.92 -8.10
C SER A 158 -15.95 -9.79 -7.71
N ASP A 159 -15.36 -8.70 -7.24
CA ASP A 159 -16.07 -7.52 -6.78
C ASP A 159 -15.24 -6.24 -6.98
N GLU A 160 -15.89 -5.09 -6.88
CA GLU A 160 -15.31 -3.76 -6.98
C GLU A 160 -15.56 -2.97 -5.69
N ILE A 161 -14.48 -2.60 -5.02
CA ILE A 161 -14.56 -1.72 -3.85
C ILE A 161 -13.96 -0.36 -4.18
N PHE A 162 -14.23 0.65 -3.34
CA PHE A 162 -13.79 2.01 -3.60
C PHE A 162 -12.87 2.51 -2.50
N SER A 163 -11.66 2.92 -2.91
CA SER A 163 -10.80 3.78 -2.09
C SER A 163 -11.09 5.23 -2.47
N LYS A 164 -11.98 5.87 -1.72
CA LYS A 164 -12.57 7.18 -2.06
C LYS A 164 -13.33 7.10 -3.39
N THR A 165 -12.80 7.69 -4.45
CA THR A 165 -13.39 7.72 -5.79
C THR A 165 -12.68 6.79 -6.76
N THR A 166 -11.63 6.10 -6.32
CA THR A 166 -10.82 5.23 -7.17
C THR A 166 -11.26 3.78 -6.97
N PRO A 167 -11.67 3.07 -8.03
CA PRO A 167 -12.06 1.68 -7.94
C PRO A 167 -10.86 0.79 -7.63
N VAL A 168 -11.13 -0.27 -6.88
CA VAL A 168 -10.21 -1.36 -6.60
C VAL A 168 -10.90 -2.64 -7.06
N LEU A 169 -10.33 -3.29 -8.07
CA LEU A 169 -10.84 -4.55 -8.59
C LEU A 169 -10.23 -5.67 -7.76
N VAL A 170 -11.07 -6.58 -7.28
CA VAL A 170 -10.63 -7.70 -6.46
C VAL A 170 -11.25 -9.01 -6.96
N THR A 171 -10.42 -10.05 -7.01
CA THR A 171 -10.87 -11.42 -7.21
C THR A 171 -10.29 -12.29 -6.10
N VAL A 172 -11.16 -13.09 -5.47
CA VAL A 172 -10.80 -14.01 -4.40
C VAL A 172 -11.22 -15.44 -4.74
N ASP A 173 -10.56 -16.42 -4.14
CA ASP A 173 -11.10 -17.78 -4.05
C ASP A 173 -12.04 -17.86 -2.83
N PRO A 174 -13.35 -18.09 -3.02
CA PRO A 174 -14.30 -18.13 -1.91
C PRO A 174 -14.09 -19.33 -0.98
N CYS A 175 -13.36 -20.38 -1.40
CA CYS A 175 -13.09 -21.54 -0.56
C CYS A 175 -11.96 -21.29 0.43
N SER A 176 -10.80 -20.80 -0.03
CA SER A 176 -9.65 -20.49 0.84
C SER A 176 -9.70 -19.08 1.44
N SER A 177 -10.58 -18.21 0.93
CA SER A 177 -10.55 -16.76 1.17
C SER A 177 -9.28 -16.06 0.68
N ALA A 178 -8.47 -16.71 -0.15
CA ALA A 178 -7.26 -16.11 -0.68
C ALA A 178 -7.62 -15.00 -1.67
N ILE A 179 -6.99 -13.83 -1.51
CA ILE A 179 -7.05 -12.75 -2.50
C ILE A 179 -6.12 -13.15 -3.65
N LEU A 180 -6.71 -13.47 -4.80
CA LEU A 180 -5.98 -13.92 -5.98
C LEU A 180 -5.36 -12.74 -6.72
N ARG A 181 -6.14 -11.66 -6.88
CA ARG A 181 -5.66 -10.38 -7.40
C ARG A 181 -6.42 -9.24 -6.75
N ILE A 182 -5.69 -8.18 -6.41
CA ILE A 182 -6.25 -6.90 -5.97
C ILE A 182 -5.47 -5.77 -6.62
N GLU A 183 -6.17 -4.87 -7.30
CA GLU A 183 -5.51 -3.75 -7.98
C GLU A 183 -6.33 -2.48 -7.91
N LEU A 184 -5.62 -1.36 -7.79
CA LEU A 184 -6.20 -0.04 -7.94
C LEU A 184 -6.34 0.26 -9.43
N SER A 185 -7.55 0.52 -9.89
CA SER A 185 -7.86 0.81 -11.29
C SER A 185 -8.31 2.26 -11.46
N GLU A 186 -8.12 2.83 -12.66
CA GLU A 186 -8.66 4.16 -12.99
C GLU A 186 -10.16 4.11 -13.23
N THR A 187 -10.64 3.03 -13.85
CA THR A 187 -12.05 2.78 -14.16
C THR A 187 -12.47 1.35 -13.75
N ARG A 188 -13.74 1.03 -13.97
CA ARG A 188 -14.32 -0.31 -13.75
C ARG A 188 -15.01 -0.80 -15.02
N HIS A 189 -14.45 -0.45 -16.16
CA HIS A 189 -15.01 -0.76 -17.46
C HIS A 189 -14.68 -2.20 -17.86
N ALA A 190 -15.28 -2.63 -18.97
CA ALA A 190 -15.08 -3.98 -19.50
C ALA A 190 -13.59 -4.30 -19.72
N ASP A 191 -12.82 -3.34 -20.24
CA ASP A 191 -11.40 -3.54 -20.53
C ASP A 191 -10.56 -3.72 -19.26
N ASP A 192 -10.87 -2.98 -18.19
CA ASP A 192 -10.16 -3.13 -16.91
C ASP A 192 -10.39 -4.53 -16.32
N TRP A 193 -11.65 -4.97 -16.31
CA TRP A 193 -12.03 -6.29 -15.84
C TRP A 193 -11.47 -7.42 -16.72
N LYS A 194 -11.45 -7.21 -18.04
CA LYS A 194 -10.83 -8.15 -18.98
C LYS A 194 -9.35 -8.32 -18.66
N ASN A 195 -8.60 -7.22 -18.55
CA ASN A 195 -7.17 -7.25 -18.22
C ASN A 195 -6.92 -7.88 -16.84
N HIS A 196 -7.81 -7.63 -15.87
CA HIS A 196 -7.76 -8.24 -14.54
C HIS A 196 -7.81 -9.77 -14.60
N PHE A 197 -8.77 -10.31 -15.37
CA PHE A 197 -8.93 -11.76 -15.55
C PHE A 197 -7.80 -12.37 -16.39
N GLU A 198 -7.39 -11.71 -17.46
CA GLU A 198 -6.24 -12.17 -18.28
C GLU A 198 -4.96 -12.25 -17.44
N CYS A 199 -4.73 -11.29 -16.55
CA CYS A 199 -3.58 -11.36 -15.67
C CYS A 199 -3.65 -12.53 -14.67
N LEU A 200 -4.84 -12.91 -14.18
CA LEU A 200 -5.00 -14.12 -13.36
C LEU A 200 -4.65 -15.38 -14.16
N MET A 201 -5.14 -15.49 -15.40
CA MET A 201 -4.86 -16.62 -16.30
C MET A 201 -3.37 -16.71 -16.64
N ASP A 202 -2.73 -15.57 -16.95
CA ASP A 202 -1.29 -15.48 -17.20
C ASP A 202 -0.44 -15.91 -15.99
N ASN A 203 -0.98 -15.78 -14.77
CA ASN A 203 -0.36 -16.25 -13.54
C ASN A 203 -0.76 -17.70 -13.18
N GLY A 204 -1.31 -18.46 -14.12
CA GLY A 204 -1.62 -19.88 -13.95
C GLY A 204 -2.88 -20.15 -13.13
N MET A 205 -3.83 -19.20 -13.08
CA MET A 205 -5.12 -19.38 -12.43
C MET A 205 -6.26 -19.36 -13.43
N GLU A 206 -6.98 -20.48 -13.53
CA GLU A 206 -8.10 -20.68 -14.44
C GLU A 206 -9.42 -20.70 -13.68
N ALA A 207 -10.40 -19.95 -14.19
CA ALA A 207 -11.72 -19.84 -13.58
C ALA A 207 -12.62 -21.00 -14.02
N ILE A 208 -12.97 -21.91 -13.10
CA ILE A 208 -14.00 -22.94 -13.37
C ILE A 208 -15.42 -22.39 -13.20
N TYR A 209 -15.56 -21.30 -12.44
CA TYR A 209 -16.83 -20.64 -12.17
C TYR A 209 -16.57 -19.20 -11.73
N LEU A 210 -17.44 -18.26 -12.09
CA LEU A 210 -17.38 -16.88 -11.63
C LEU A 210 -18.65 -16.52 -10.85
N VAL A 211 -18.46 -16.00 -9.64
CA VAL A 211 -19.51 -15.35 -8.84
C VAL A 211 -19.18 -13.86 -8.77
N SER A 212 -20.14 -13.01 -9.11
CA SER A 212 -19.93 -11.57 -9.10
C SER A 212 -21.25 -10.82 -8.96
N ASP A 213 -21.20 -9.52 -8.71
CA ASP A 213 -22.37 -8.67 -8.86
C ASP A 213 -22.81 -8.56 -10.35
N ASP A 214 -23.89 -7.82 -10.60
CA ASP A 214 -24.39 -7.54 -11.95
C ASP A 214 -23.83 -6.23 -12.55
N GLY A 215 -22.66 -5.77 -12.06
CA GLY A 215 -21.95 -4.62 -12.57
C GLY A 215 -21.72 -4.71 -14.08
N ILE A 216 -22.05 -3.63 -14.80
CA ILE A 216 -22.02 -3.61 -16.28
C ILE A 216 -20.61 -3.92 -16.81
N GLY A 217 -19.59 -3.28 -16.22
CA GLY A 217 -18.20 -3.48 -16.61
C GLY A 217 -17.72 -4.90 -16.31
N LEU A 218 -18.01 -5.42 -15.12
CA LEU A 218 -17.64 -6.77 -14.71
C LEU A 218 -18.26 -7.82 -15.63
N ARG A 219 -19.56 -7.72 -15.91
CA ARG A 219 -20.26 -8.62 -16.83
C ARG A 219 -19.68 -8.57 -18.25
N ALA A 220 -19.37 -7.38 -18.75
CA ALA A 220 -18.77 -7.23 -20.07
C ALA A 220 -17.33 -7.77 -20.11
N GLY A 221 -16.54 -7.54 -19.06
CA GLY A 221 -15.18 -8.09 -18.92
C GLY A 221 -15.18 -9.62 -18.81
N HIS A 222 -16.11 -10.20 -18.05
CA HIS A 222 -16.37 -11.65 -18.03
C HIS A 222 -16.68 -12.17 -19.42
N GLY A 223 -17.60 -11.53 -20.14
CA GLY A 223 -17.94 -11.92 -21.51
C GLY A 223 -16.76 -11.85 -22.48
N ALA A 224 -15.78 -10.97 -22.23
CA ALA A 224 -14.61 -10.78 -23.07
C ALA A 224 -13.44 -11.74 -22.74
N ALA A 225 -13.14 -11.97 -21.46
CA ALA A 225 -12.00 -12.78 -21.02
C ALA A 225 -12.36 -14.22 -20.65
N LEU A 226 -13.57 -14.45 -20.13
CA LEU A 226 -14.00 -15.70 -19.50
C LEU A 226 -15.30 -16.24 -20.13
N SER A 227 -15.45 -16.06 -21.45
CA SER A 227 -16.68 -16.37 -22.19
C SER A 227 -17.16 -17.83 -22.07
N HIS A 228 -16.24 -18.76 -21.78
CA HIS A 228 -16.53 -20.18 -21.57
C HIS A 228 -16.83 -20.54 -20.10
N THR A 229 -16.53 -19.65 -19.17
CA THR A 229 -16.76 -19.85 -17.73
C THR A 229 -18.19 -19.43 -17.38
N VAL A 230 -18.92 -20.30 -16.68
CA VAL A 230 -20.27 -19.95 -16.20
C VAL A 230 -20.16 -18.85 -15.15
N ARG A 231 -21.00 -17.82 -15.29
CA ARG A 231 -21.14 -16.73 -14.32
C ARG A 231 -22.47 -16.82 -13.58
N GLN A 232 -22.43 -16.59 -12.28
CA GLN A 232 -23.60 -16.42 -11.42
C GLN A 232 -23.57 -15.05 -10.74
N SER A 233 -24.74 -14.41 -10.65
CA SER A 233 -24.92 -13.21 -9.82
C SER A 233 -24.83 -13.58 -8.35
N ASP A 234 -24.07 -12.82 -7.56
CA ASP A 234 -23.91 -13.12 -6.15
C ASP A 234 -25.23 -12.88 -5.38
N THR A 235 -25.50 -13.77 -4.43
CA THR A 235 -26.77 -13.75 -3.69
C THR A 235 -26.87 -12.57 -2.74
N TYR A 236 -25.74 -12.01 -2.28
CA TYR A 236 -25.76 -10.89 -1.34
C TYR A 236 -26.30 -9.65 -2.04
N HIS A 237 -25.74 -9.24 -3.17
CA HIS A 237 -26.22 -8.11 -3.95
C HIS A 237 -27.61 -8.39 -4.51
N ALA A 238 -27.88 -9.62 -4.99
CA ALA A 238 -29.22 -9.97 -5.46
C ALA A 238 -30.29 -9.79 -4.37
N VAL A 239 -30.02 -10.19 -3.12
CA VAL A 239 -30.96 -10.04 -2.00
C VAL A 239 -30.94 -8.61 -1.45
N ALA A 240 -29.76 -8.08 -1.09
CA ALA A 240 -29.62 -6.81 -0.41
C ALA A 240 -30.03 -5.62 -1.29
N HIS A 241 -29.61 -5.58 -2.56
CA HIS A 241 -30.00 -4.48 -3.46
C HIS A 241 -31.41 -4.65 -4.00
N THR A 242 -31.77 -5.86 -4.46
CA THR A 242 -33.09 -6.07 -5.04
C THR A 242 -34.16 -6.00 -3.95
N LEU A 243 -34.11 -6.82 -2.90
CA LEU A 243 -35.14 -6.77 -1.86
C LEU A 243 -35.03 -5.52 -0.99
N GLY A 244 -33.81 -5.03 -0.71
CA GLY A 244 -33.63 -3.80 0.08
C GLY A 244 -34.26 -2.58 -0.57
N SER A 245 -34.18 -2.43 -1.89
CA SER A 245 -34.85 -1.33 -2.60
C SER A 245 -36.38 -1.39 -2.49
N TRP A 246 -36.95 -2.60 -2.44
CA TRP A 246 -38.39 -2.79 -2.24
C TRP A 246 -38.80 -2.43 -0.81
N VAL A 247 -38.01 -2.86 0.18
CA VAL A 247 -38.23 -2.50 1.59
C VAL A 247 -38.22 -0.98 1.75
N GLU A 248 -37.18 -0.30 1.26
CA GLU A 248 -37.08 1.16 1.34
C GLU A 248 -38.28 1.85 0.67
N ARG A 249 -38.69 1.38 -0.51
CA ARG A 249 -39.86 1.93 -1.22
C ARG A 249 -41.15 1.75 -0.43
N PHE A 250 -41.37 0.59 0.16
CA PHE A 250 -42.56 0.32 0.96
C PHE A 250 -42.56 1.11 2.27
N GLU A 251 -41.41 1.22 2.94
CA GLU A 251 -41.26 2.05 4.14
C GLU A 251 -41.57 3.51 3.83
N LYS A 252 -40.98 4.09 2.77
CA LYS A 252 -41.28 5.47 2.35
C LYS A 252 -42.77 5.68 2.08
N THR A 253 -43.41 4.71 1.43
CA THR A 253 -44.84 4.77 1.13
C THR A 253 -45.68 4.71 2.41
N ALA A 254 -45.35 3.80 3.34
CA ALA A 254 -46.03 3.67 4.61
C ALA A 254 -45.89 4.94 5.48
N TYR A 255 -44.67 5.48 5.62
CA TYR A 255 -44.43 6.71 6.39
C TYR A 255 -45.11 7.94 5.79
N LYS A 256 -45.19 8.03 4.45
CA LYS A 256 -45.96 9.08 3.78
C LYS A 256 -47.45 8.97 4.12
N ALA A 257 -48.04 7.78 4.03
CA ALA A 257 -49.44 7.55 4.35
C ALA A 257 -49.78 7.83 5.83
N ILE A 258 -48.85 7.55 6.75
CA ILE A 258 -49.00 7.90 8.17
C ILE A 258 -49.02 9.43 8.35
N LYS A 259 -48.12 10.17 7.69
CA LYS A 259 -48.06 11.63 7.77
C LYS A 259 -49.28 12.32 7.17
N GLU A 260 -49.89 11.75 6.13
CA GLU A 260 -51.09 12.31 5.48
C GLU A 260 -52.39 12.04 6.27
N ARG A 261 -52.35 11.19 7.31
CA ARG A 261 -53.48 10.90 8.20
C ARG A 261 -53.50 11.71 9.50
N VAL A 262 -52.47 12.51 9.77
CA VAL A 262 -52.37 13.45 10.89
C VAL A 262 -52.62 14.86 10.37
#